data_AF-A0A5A9Z4T8-F1
#
_entry.id   AF-A0A5A9Z4T8-F1
#
_cell.length_a   1.000
_cell.length_b   1.000
_cell.length_c   1.000
_cell.angle_alpha   90.00
_cell.angle_beta   90.00
_cell.angle_gamma   90.00
#
_symmetry.space_group_name_H-M   'P 1'
#
loop_
_entity.id
_entity.type
_entity.pdbx_description
1 polymer ?
#
loop_
_entity_poly.entity_id
_entity_poly.type
_entity_poly.pdbx_seq_one_letter_code
_entity_poly.pdbx_strand_id
1 'polypeptide(L)'
;MHIEPGVVDGAKMAFAYTTAAGAAGYTAKLAMEDLHGHNVVSFIARTALAAVGTFIFFEVLPQFAVGISEVHFILGTTLFLLMGAAPAALGLAAGLLIQGMFFAPSDLPMYFVNLTTLLLPLFAVTAVARRIIPQSTAYVDLRYGDVLKLSAMYQGGVVAWVAFWAFYGQGIGAETFQSVLTFGAAYMLVILIEPIADLAALAGAKALRGMERSGLFANRLYNAA
;
A
#
# COMPACT_ATOMS: atom_id res chain seq x y z
N MET A 1 2.68 8.67 5.39
CA MET A 1 2.92 8.25 4.01
C MET A 1 3.12 9.43 3.06
N HIS A 2 2.40 10.55 3.17
CA HIS A 2 2.75 11.75 2.42
C HIS A 2 3.93 12.41 3.09
N ILE A 3 5.08 12.40 2.45
CA ILE A 3 6.28 13.07 2.95
C ILE A 3 6.19 14.54 2.53
N GLU A 4 6.42 15.43 3.49
CA GLU A 4 6.27 16.87 3.27
C GLU A 4 7.18 17.37 2.13
N PRO A 5 6.71 18.34 1.32
CA PRO A 5 7.54 18.98 0.30
C PRO A 5 8.83 19.56 0.90
N GLY A 6 9.96 19.33 0.23
CA GLY A 6 11.27 19.82 0.67
C GLY A 6 12.04 18.87 1.58
N VAL A 7 11.46 17.75 2.02
CA VAL A 7 12.22 16.68 2.72
C VAL A 7 13.28 16.10 1.79
N VAL A 8 12.94 15.84 0.52
CA VAL A 8 13.87 15.42 -0.53
C VAL A 8 13.80 16.43 -1.66
N ASP A 9 14.93 17.00 -2.06
CA ASP A 9 14.97 18.04 -3.10
C ASP A 9 16.23 17.96 -3.98
N GLY A 10 16.18 18.63 -5.13
CA GLY A 10 17.26 18.79 -6.08
C GLY A 10 17.82 17.45 -6.57
N ALA A 11 19.13 17.27 -6.48
CA ALA A 11 19.80 16.06 -6.94
C ALA A 11 19.33 14.77 -6.22
N LYS A 12 18.80 14.88 -5.00
CA LYS A 12 18.32 13.72 -4.23
C LYS A 12 17.06 13.11 -4.84
N MET A 13 16.25 13.89 -5.57
CA MET A 13 15.06 13.39 -6.26
C MET A 13 15.39 12.37 -7.36
N ALA A 14 16.61 12.36 -7.89
CA ALA A 14 17.05 11.33 -8.84
C ALA A 14 16.89 9.91 -8.28
N PHE A 15 17.10 9.72 -6.97
CA PHE A 15 16.91 8.43 -6.32
C PHE A 15 15.41 8.05 -6.24
N ALA A 16 14.53 9.03 -6.02
CA ALA A 16 13.08 8.83 -6.03
C ALA A 16 12.58 8.39 -7.40
N TYR A 17 13.05 9.04 -8.48
CA TYR A 17 12.70 8.62 -9.84
C TYR A 17 13.25 7.23 -10.17
N THR A 18 14.47 6.91 -9.75
CA THR A 18 15.10 5.61 -10.01
C THR A 18 14.35 4.48 -9.30
N THR A 19 14.04 4.67 -8.01
CA THR A 19 13.28 3.68 -7.23
C THR A 19 11.84 3.56 -7.71
N ALA A 20 11.21 4.67 -8.14
CA ALA A 20 9.89 4.64 -8.75
C ALA A 20 9.88 3.93 -10.11
N ALA A 21 10.90 4.13 -10.95
CA ALA A 21 11.04 3.39 -12.21
C ALA A 21 11.18 1.88 -11.96
N GLY A 22 11.95 1.49 -10.94
CA GLY A 22 12.04 0.10 -10.50
C GLY A 22 10.70 -0.46 -10.01
N ALA A 23 9.97 0.32 -9.19
CA ALA A 23 8.64 -0.06 -8.71
C ALA A 23 7.61 -0.17 -9.85
N ALA A 24 7.65 0.74 -10.83
CA ALA A 24 6.82 0.69 -12.02
C ALA A 24 7.13 -0.54 -12.89
N GLY A 25 8.42 -0.84 -13.11
CA GLY A 25 8.85 -2.03 -13.84
C GLY A 25 8.41 -3.32 -13.15
N TYR A 26 8.52 -3.41 -11.82
CA TYR A 26 8.03 -4.56 -11.07
C TYR A 26 6.50 -4.67 -11.08
N THR A 27 5.79 -3.54 -11.00
CA THR A 27 4.32 -3.49 -11.16
C THR A 27 3.90 -3.99 -12.53
N ALA A 28 4.59 -3.56 -13.60
CA ALA A 28 4.34 -4.03 -14.96
C ALA A 28 4.55 -5.54 -15.09
N LYS A 29 5.63 -6.07 -14.48
CA LYS A 29 5.85 -7.53 -14.39
C LYS A 29 4.67 -8.25 -13.71
N LEU A 30 4.23 -7.77 -12.55
CA LEU A 30 3.09 -8.35 -11.84
C LEU A 30 1.79 -8.26 -12.65
N ALA A 31 1.59 -7.17 -13.38
CA ALA A 31 0.43 -7.01 -14.26
C ALA A 31 0.46 -8.01 -15.42
N MET A 32 1.62 -8.25 -16.05
CA MET A 32 1.77 -9.28 -17.07
C MET A 32 1.49 -10.69 -16.50
N GLU A 33 1.99 -10.99 -15.30
CA GLU A 33 1.69 -12.26 -14.62
C GLU A 33 0.19 -12.43 -14.34
N ASP A 34 -0.49 -11.39 -13.87
CA ASP A 34 -1.93 -11.45 -13.58
C ASP A 34 -2.76 -11.64 -14.87
N LEU A 35 -2.42 -10.90 -15.94
CA LEU A 35 -3.09 -10.96 -17.25
C LEU A 35 -2.89 -12.27 -18.00
N HIS A 36 -1.83 -13.04 -17.71
CA HIS A 36 -1.70 -14.40 -18.25
C HIS A 36 -2.74 -15.37 -17.66
N GLY A 37 -3.22 -15.12 -16.44
CA GLY A 37 -4.18 -15.99 -15.74
C GLY A 37 -5.62 -15.47 -15.69
N HIS A 38 -5.86 -14.20 -16.04
CA HIS A 38 -7.14 -13.53 -15.87
C HIS A 38 -7.52 -12.63 -17.06
N ASN A 39 -8.80 -12.30 -17.16
CA ASN A 39 -9.30 -11.39 -18.19
C ASN A 39 -8.90 -9.93 -17.88
N VAL A 40 -8.48 -9.21 -18.92
CA VAL A 40 -8.22 -7.75 -18.93
C VAL A 40 -9.35 -6.95 -18.27
N VAL A 41 -10.62 -7.29 -18.52
CA VAL A 41 -11.77 -6.59 -17.93
C VAL A 41 -11.78 -6.70 -16.40
N SER A 42 -11.50 -7.89 -15.88
CA SER A 42 -11.35 -8.13 -14.43
C SER A 42 -10.19 -7.33 -13.85
N PHE A 43 -9.05 -7.31 -14.56
CA PHE A 43 -7.87 -6.56 -14.14
C PHE A 43 -8.16 -5.05 -14.03
N ILE A 44 -8.81 -4.47 -15.03
CA ILE A 44 -9.21 -3.05 -15.04
C ILE A 44 -10.17 -2.77 -13.89
N ALA A 45 -11.20 -3.59 -13.71
CA ALA A 45 -12.17 -3.42 -12.63
C ALA A 45 -11.50 -3.46 -11.24
N ARG A 46 -10.63 -4.45 -10.99
CA ARG A 46 -9.87 -4.55 -9.73
C ARG A 46 -8.97 -3.34 -9.50
N THR A 47 -8.33 -2.85 -10.56
CA THR A 47 -7.45 -1.67 -10.48
C THR A 47 -8.26 -0.41 -10.16
N ALA A 48 -9.42 -0.24 -10.81
CA ALA A 48 -10.32 0.88 -10.55
C ALA A 48 -10.87 0.84 -9.11
N LEU A 49 -11.31 -0.33 -8.64
CA LEU A 49 -11.75 -0.51 -7.25
C LEU A 49 -10.62 -0.22 -6.26
N ALA A 50 -9.39 -0.66 -6.56
CA ALA A 50 -8.24 -0.35 -5.73
C ALA A 50 -7.92 1.16 -5.70
N ALA A 51 -8.04 1.86 -6.83
CA ALA A 51 -7.85 3.31 -6.90
C ALA A 51 -8.93 4.07 -6.10
N VAL A 52 -10.19 3.66 -6.23
CA VAL A 52 -11.31 4.23 -5.45
C VAL A 52 -11.10 3.97 -3.95
N GLY A 53 -10.73 2.74 -3.58
CA GLY A 53 -10.39 2.39 -2.20
C GLY A 53 -9.27 3.27 -1.66
N THR A 54 -8.16 3.37 -2.38
CA THR A 54 -7.03 4.25 -2.04
C THR A 54 -7.47 5.70 -1.83
N PHE A 55 -8.27 6.24 -2.76
CA PHE A 55 -8.77 7.60 -2.65
C PHE A 55 -9.63 7.80 -1.39
N ILE A 56 -10.54 6.87 -1.09
CA ILE A 56 -11.33 6.92 0.16
C ILE A 56 -10.43 6.85 1.39
N PHE A 57 -9.41 6.00 1.36
CA PHE A 57 -8.51 5.80 2.48
C PHE A 57 -7.69 7.05 2.80
N PHE A 58 -7.25 7.79 1.78
CA PHE A 58 -6.40 8.96 2.00
C PHE A 58 -7.18 10.26 2.16
N GLU A 59 -8.35 10.38 1.53
CA GLU A 59 -9.11 11.65 1.51
C GLU A 59 -10.28 11.66 2.51
N VAL A 60 -10.92 10.50 2.76
CA VAL A 60 -12.14 10.43 3.55
C VAL A 60 -11.89 9.91 4.97
N LEU A 61 -10.98 8.96 5.14
CA LEU A 61 -10.63 8.44 6.46
C LEU A 61 -9.75 9.44 7.24
N PRO A 62 -9.70 9.34 8.59
CA PRO A 62 -8.88 10.24 9.39
C PRO A 62 -7.39 10.18 9.02
N GLN A 63 -6.80 11.35 8.78
CA GLN A 63 -5.38 11.57 8.55
C GLN A 63 -4.81 12.58 9.54
N PHE A 64 -3.56 12.40 9.97
CA PHE A 64 -2.92 13.25 10.97
C PHE A 64 -1.50 13.62 10.55
N ALA A 65 -1.15 14.90 10.52
CA ALA A 65 0.23 15.34 10.30
C ALA A 65 1.10 15.00 11.51
N VAL A 66 2.23 14.32 11.28
CA VAL A 66 3.15 13.88 12.34
C VAL A 66 4.60 14.08 11.91
N GLY A 67 5.14 15.26 12.22
CA GLY A 67 6.51 15.61 11.87
C GLY A 67 6.70 15.71 10.37
N ILE A 68 7.54 14.84 9.81
CA ILE A 68 7.95 14.86 8.39
C ILE A 68 6.95 14.19 7.43
N SER A 69 5.88 13.58 7.96
CA SER A 69 4.90 12.88 7.14
C SER A 69 3.55 12.75 7.83
N GLU A 70 2.51 12.46 7.05
CA GLU A 70 1.16 12.25 7.56
C GLU A 70 0.87 10.78 7.85
N VAL A 71 0.16 10.48 8.93
CA VAL A 71 -0.34 9.15 9.22
C VAL A 71 -1.70 8.97 8.58
N HIS A 72 -1.80 7.93 7.76
CA HIS A 72 -3.02 7.54 7.05
C HIS A 72 -3.34 6.08 7.37
N PHE A 73 -4.63 5.74 7.36
CA PHE A 73 -5.04 4.37 7.15
C PHE A 73 -4.77 4.04 5.69
N ILE A 74 -3.77 3.23 5.42
CA ILE A 74 -3.35 2.94 4.05
C ILE A 74 -4.15 1.75 3.51
N LEU A 75 -4.41 0.77 4.38
CA LEU A 75 -5.14 -0.45 4.04
C LEU A 75 -4.58 -1.14 2.78
N GLY A 76 -3.26 -1.00 2.57
CA GLY A 76 -2.57 -1.57 1.42
C GLY A 76 -2.60 -3.11 1.43
N THR A 77 -2.60 -3.71 2.62
CA THR A 77 -2.85 -5.15 2.80
C THR A 77 -4.27 -5.52 2.41
N THR A 78 -5.27 -4.72 2.75
CA THR A 78 -6.66 -4.92 2.33
C THR A 78 -6.76 -4.93 0.80
N LEU A 79 -6.18 -3.92 0.15
CA LEU A 79 -6.18 -3.82 -1.32
C LEU A 79 -5.48 -5.02 -1.95
N PHE A 80 -4.33 -5.43 -1.42
CA PHE A 80 -3.61 -6.62 -1.88
C PHE A 80 -4.45 -7.89 -1.74
N LEU A 81 -5.06 -8.13 -0.58
CA LEU A 81 -5.84 -9.33 -0.30
C LEU A 81 -7.10 -9.39 -1.17
N LEU A 82 -7.77 -8.27 -1.38
CA LEU A 82 -9.00 -8.24 -2.17
C LEU A 82 -8.74 -8.23 -3.68
N MET A 83 -7.80 -7.40 -4.15
CA MET A 83 -7.63 -7.08 -5.57
C MET A 83 -6.43 -7.80 -6.21
N GLY A 84 -5.48 -8.26 -5.40
CA GLY A 84 -4.20 -8.82 -5.85
C GLY A 84 -3.11 -7.76 -5.98
N ALA A 85 -1.86 -8.21 -6.13
CA ALA A 85 -0.69 -7.33 -6.03
C ALA A 85 -0.62 -6.25 -7.11
N ALA A 86 -0.83 -6.61 -8.39
CA ALA A 86 -0.75 -5.64 -9.48
C ALA A 86 -1.90 -4.62 -9.45
N PRO A 87 -3.18 -5.02 -9.34
CA PRO A 87 -4.27 -4.06 -9.19
C PRO A 87 -4.13 -3.16 -7.96
N ALA A 88 -3.69 -3.70 -6.82
CA ALA A 88 -3.44 -2.91 -5.62
C ALA A 88 -2.32 -1.87 -5.83
N ALA A 89 -1.21 -2.26 -6.45
CA ALA A 89 -0.10 -1.34 -6.73
C ALA A 89 -0.51 -0.21 -7.69
N LEU A 90 -1.21 -0.55 -8.79
CA LEU A 90 -1.72 0.45 -9.73
C LEU A 90 -2.80 1.33 -9.09
N GLY A 91 -3.66 0.76 -8.26
CA GLY A 91 -4.68 1.49 -7.50
C GLY A 91 -4.08 2.49 -6.53
N LEU A 92 -3.08 2.09 -5.75
CA LEU A 92 -2.34 2.97 -4.84
C LEU A 92 -1.68 4.12 -5.61
N ALA A 93 -1.03 3.82 -6.74
CA ALA A 93 -0.40 4.84 -7.58
C ALA A 93 -1.42 5.83 -8.15
N ALA A 94 -2.53 5.32 -8.71
CA ALA A 94 -3.57 6.14 -9.31
C ALA A 94 -4.32 6.97 -8.27
N GLY A 95 -4.69 6.39 -7.13
CA GLY A 95 -5.36 7.09 -6.03
C GLY A 95 -4.50 8.22 -5.47
N LEU A 96 -3.21 7.94 -5.22
CA LEU A 96 -2.25 8.95 -4.79
C LEU A 96 -2.10 10.08 -5.83
N LEU A 97 -2.04 9.74 -7.11
CA LEU A 97 -1.92 10.75 -8.19
C LEU A 97 -3.18 11.62 -8.28
N ILE A 98 -4.37 11.02 -8.24
CA ILE A 98 -5.64 11.74 -8.27
C ILE A 98 -5.74 12.68 -7.06
N GLN A 99 -5.43 12.21 -5.87
CA GLN A 99 -5.41 13.04 -4.67
C GLN A 99 -4.42 14.20 -4.82
N GLY A 100 -3.18 13.92 -5.25
CA GLY A 100 -2.17 14.94 -5.49
C GLY A 100 -2.53 15.95 -6.59
N MET A 101 -3.32 15.56 -7.60
CA MET A 101 -3.72 16.49 -8.66
C MET A 101 -4.88 17.41 -8.28
N PHE A 102 -5.82 16.93 -7.47
CA PHE A 102 -7.10 17.62 -7.27
C PHE A 102 -7.34 18.10 -5.83
N PHE A 103 -6.71 17.49 -4.82
CA PHE A 103 -6.99 17.74 -3.39
C PHE A 103 -5.75 18.23 -2.64
N ALA A 104 -4.57 17.68 -2.95
CA ALA A 104 -3.29 18.08 -2.37
C ALA A 104 -2.19 18.39 -3.41
N PRO A 105 -2.34 19.44 -4.26
CA PRO A 105 -1.32 19.82 -5.26
C PRO A 105 0.07 20.08 -4.70
N SER A 106 0.16 20.47 -3.43
CA SER A 106 1.42 20.65 -2.71
C SER A 106 2.26 19.38 -2.66
N ASP A 107 1.64 18.21 -2.69
CA ASP A 107 2.30 16.91 -2.47
C ASP A 107 2.83 16.31 -3.77
N LEU A 108 2.40 16.84 -4.91
CA LEU A 108 2.75 16.35 -6.24
C LEU A 108 4.28 16.33 -6.52
N PRO A 109 5.09 17.32 -6.06
CA PRO A 109 6.55 17.23 -6.17
C PRO A 109 7.15 15.99 -5.48
N MET A 110 6.51 15.51 -4.41
CA MET A 110 6.92 14.34 -3.64
C MET A 110 6.23 13.05 -4.10
N TYR A 111 5.46 13.08 -5.19
CA TYR A 111 4.68 11.95 -5.67
C TYR A 111 5.48 10.64 -5.75
N PHE A 112 6.67 10.65 -6.35
CA PHE A 112 7.49 9.44 -6.49
C PHE A 112 8.08 8.93 -5.17
N VAL A 113 8.38 9.85 -4.24
CA VAL A 113 8.81 9.52 -2.88
C VAL A 113 7.68 8.81 -2.14
N ASN A 114 6.46 9.34 -2.24
CA ASN A 114 5.26 8.79 -1.62
C ASN A 114 4.85 7.46 -2.29
N LEU A 115 4.91 7.40 -3.62
CA LEU A 115 4.65 6.20 -4.39
C LEU A 115 5.53 5.03 -3.96
N THR A 116 6.84 5.26 -3.85
CA THR A 116 7.79 4.20 -3.45
C THR A 116 7.61 3.79 -1.99
N THR A 117 7.24 4.73 -1.12
CA THR A 117 6.84 4.46 0.28
C THR A 117 5.65 3.50 0.37
N LEU A 118 4.75 3.49 -0.62
CA LEU A 118 3.61 2.58 -0.67
C LEU A 118 3.93 1.26 -1.35
N LEU A 119 4.59 1.31 -2.51
CA LEU A 119 4.72 0.15 -3.39
C LEU A 119 5.81 -0.82 -2.91
N LEU A 120 6.94 -0.33 -2.40
CA LEU A 120 8.03 -1.23 -1.99
C LEU A 120 7.64 -2.11 -0.79
N PRO A 121 6.98 -1.58 0.27
CA PRO A 121 6.40 -2.42 1.31
C PRO A 121 5.34 -3.38 0.78
N LEU A 122 4.51 -2.97 -0.19
CA LEU A 122 3.48 -3.83 -0.79
C LEU A 122 4.11 -5.03 -1.49
N PHE A 123 5.22 -4.83 -2.20
CA PHE A 123 5.95 -5.92 -2.86
C PHE A 123 6.61 -6.86 -1.85
N ALA A 124 7.15 -6.33 -0.76
CA ALA A 124 7.68 -7.14 0.34
C ALA A 124 6.59 -8.03 0.95
N VAL A 125 5.41 -7.46 1.24
CA VAL A 125 4.23 -8.20 1.70
C VAL A 125 3.83 -9.27 0.69
N THR A 126 3.77 -8.93 -0.59
CA THR A 126 3.40 -9.88 -1.66
C THR A 126 4.36 -11.08 -1.69
N ALA A 127 5.66 -10.84 -1.57
CA ALA A 127 6.67 -11.89 -1.56
C ALA A 127 6.59 -12.77 -0.31
N VAL A 128 6.33 -12.17 0.86
CA VAL A 128 6.26 -12.89 2.14
C VAL A 128 4.93 -13.62 2.31
N ALA A 129 3.82 -13.06 1.85
CA ALA A 129 2.49 -13.68 1.83
C ALA A 129 2.52 -15.05 1.13
N ARG A 130 3.31 -15.20 0.06
CA ARG A 130 3.51 -16.50 -0.62
C ARG A 130 4.20 -17.55 0.25
N ARG A 131 4.94 -17.14 1.29
CA ARG A 131 5.66 -18.03 2.22
C ARG A 131 4.90 -18.30 3.52
N ILE A 132 4.19 -17.30 4.03
CA ILE A 132 3.55 -17.40 5.37
C ILE A 132 2.09 -17.84 5.30
N ILE A 133 1.39 -17.62 4.18
CA ILE A 133 0.01 -18.06 4.00
C ILE A 133 0.04 -19.43 3.32
N PRO A 134 -0.51 -20.49 3.95
CA PRO A 134 -0.58 -21.82 3.33
C PRO A 134 -1.26 -21.75 1.95
N GLN A 135 -0.77 -22.55 1.00
CA GLN A 135 -1.39 -22.61 -0.34
C GLN A 135 -2.84 -23.10 -0.28
N SER A 136 -3.16 -23.99 0.66
CA SER A 136 -4.50 -24.52 0.91
C SER A 136 -5.48 -23.54 1.57
N THR A 137 -5.09 -22.28 1.81
CA THR A 137 -5.91 -21.28 2.51
C THR A 137 -6.28 -20.14 1.56
N ALA A 138 -7.58 -19.95 1.33
CA ALA A 138 -8.13 -18.77 0.66
C ALA A 138 -8.02 -17.55 1.58
N TYR A 139 -7.92 -16.34 1.03
CA TYR A 139 -7.73 -15.16 1.87
C TYR A 139 -8.93 -14.86 2.78
N VAL A 140 -10.16 -15.20 2.36
CA VAL A 140 -11.36 -15.10 3.23
C VAL A 140 -11.32 -16.00 4.48
N ASP A 141 -10.39 -16.95 4.54
CA ASP A 141 -10.18 -17.86 5.67
C ASP A 141 -8.94 -17.52 6.51
N LEU A 142 -8.29 -16.37 6.26
CA LEU A 142 -7.17 -15.91 7.06
C LEU A 142 -7.61 -15.62 8.50
N ARG A 143 -6.74 -15.97 9.45
CA ARG A 143 -6.95 -15.67 10.87
C ARG A 143 -6.34 -14.31 11.21
N TYR A 144 -6.75 -13.76 12.36
CA TYR A 144 -6.19 -12.51 12.87
C TYR A 144 -4.66 -12.49 12.89
N GLY A 145 -4.02 -13.57 13.33
CA GLY A 145 -2.56 -13.65 13.37
C GLY A 145 -1.89 -13.61 11.99
N ASP A 146 -2.57 -14.05 10.94
CA ASP A 146 -2.04 -14.01 9.57
C ASP A 146 -2.15 -12.60 9.01
N VAL A 147 -3.29 -11.95 9.21
CA VAL A 147 -3.54 -10.55 8.83
C VAL A 147 -2.64 -9.58 9.60
N LEU A 148 -2.48 -9.75 10.91
CA LEU A 148 -1.61 -8.92 11.75
C LEU A 148 -0.16 -8.97 11.27
N LYS A 149 0.34 -10.14 10.85
CA LYS A 149 1.70 -10.26 10.30
C LYS A 149 1.85 -9.48 8.98
N LEU A 150 0.85 -9.56 8.10
CA LEU A 150 0.87 -8.82 6.83
C LEU A 150 0.82 -7.31 7.09
N SER A 151 -0.08 -6.85 7.96
CA SER A 151 -0.22 -5.43 8.31
C SER A 151 1.03 -4.91 9.00
N ALA A 152 1.59 -5.64 9.98
CA ALA A 152 2.84 -5.26 10.63
C ALA A 152 4.02 -5.17 9.64
N MET A 153 4.08 -6.07 8.65
CA MET A 153 5.12 -6.01 7.61
C MET A 153 4.91 -4.82 6.68
N TYR A 154 3.66 -4.56 6.26
CA TYR A 154 3.36 -3.43 5.39
C TYR A 154 3.68 -2.11 6.08
N GLN A 155 3.14 -1.90 7.27
CA GLN A 155 3.28 -0.67 8.04
C GLN A 155 4.71 -0.47 8.55
N GLY A 156 5.36 -1.54 9.02
CA GLY A 156 6.79 -1.50 9.34
C GLY A 156 7.64 -1.15 8.13
N GLY A 157 7.28 -1.66 6.95
CA GLY A 157 7.92 -1.28 5.69
C GLY A 157 7.71 0.20 5.33
N VAL A 158 6.49 0.72 5.50
CA VAL A 158 6.17 2.14 5.28
C VAL A 158 7.00 3.02 6.22
N VAL A 159 7.01 2.71 7.52
CA VAL A 159 7.82 3.44 8.51
C VAL A 159 9.31 3.39 8.17
N ALA A 160 9.83 2.22 7.80
CA ALA A 160 11.22 2.08 7.39
C ALA A 160 11.54 2.89 6.12
N TRP A 161 10.63 2.93 5.15
CA TRP A 161 10.83 3.67 3.91
C TRP A 161 10.74 5.20 4.12
N VAL A 162 9.82 5.66 4.98
CA VAL A 162 9.76 7.07 5.40
C VAL A 162 11.04 7.45 6.16
N ALA A 163 11.50 6.61 7.09
CA ALA A 163 12.75 6.83 7.80
C ALA A 163 13.94 6.95 6.84
N PHE A 164 14.00 6.06 5.83
CA PHE A 164 15.01 6.12 4.78
C PHE A 164 14.98 7.49 4.06
N TRP A 165 13.81 7.94 3.62
CA TRP A 165 13.68 9.24 2.93
C TRP A 165 14.04 10.42 3.84
N ALA A 166 13.68 10.36 5.12
CA ALA A 166 14.02 11.38 6.11
C ALA A 166 15.53 11.52 6.26
N PHE A 167 16.23 10.41 6.52
CA PHE A 167 17.69 10.43 6.69
C PHE A 167 18.42 10.78 5.39
N TYR A 168 17.91 10.30 4.24
CA TYR A 168 18.48 10.63 2.94
C TYR A 168 18.31 12.11 2.60
N GLY A 169 17.12 12.64 2.85
CA GLY A 169 16.70 14.00 2.55
C GLY A 169 17.30 15.05 3.47
N GLN A 170 17.11 14.90 4.78
CA GLN A 170 17.47 15.87 5.81
C GLN A 170 18.80 15.56 6.51
N GLY A 171 19.36 14.37 6.29
CA GLY A 171 20.60 13.93 6.94
C GLY A 171 20.38 13.24 8.28
N ILE A 172 21.45 12.68 8.84
CA ILE A 172 21.43 11.98 10.13
C ILE A 172 21.73 13.00 11.23
N GLY A 173 20.72 13.32 12.04
CA GLY A 173 20.81 14.25 13.15
C GLY A 173 19.73 13.98 14.20
N ALA A 174 19.84 14.65 15.35
CA ALA A 174 18.90 14.47 16.47
C ALA A 174 17.45 14.84 16.07
N GLU A 175 17.27 15.91 15.30
CA GLU A 175 15.95 16.37 14.83
C GLU A 175 15.30 15.37 13.86
N THR A 176 16.05 14.86 12.88
CA THR A 176 15.57 13.82 11.97
C THR A 176 15.22 12.55 12.72
N PHE A 177 16.05 12.15 13.69
CA PHE A 177 15.81 10.96 14.51
C PHE A 177 14.53 11.10 15.34
N GLN A 178 14.33 12.25 15.98
CA GLN A 178 13.11 12.54 16.73
C GLN A 178 11.87 12.50 15.81
N SER A 179 11.96 13.11 14.62
CA SER A 179 10.86 13.12 13.65
C SER A 179 10.48 11.70 13.21
N VAL A 180 11.47 10.86 12.89
CA VAL A 180 11.28 9.46 12.52
C VAL A 180 10.67 8.66 13.68
N LEU A 181 11.13 8.87 14.92
CA LEU A 181 10.58 8.20 16.09
C LEU A 181 9.12 8.59 16.34
N THR A 182 8.81 9.89 16.26
CA THR A 182 7.44 10.40 16.45
C THR A 182 6.51 9.85 15.37
N PHE A 183 6.95 9.83 14.11
CA PHE A 183 6.21 9.21 13.01
C PHE A 183 5.99 7.70 13.22
N GLY A 184 7.05 6.97 13.57
CA GLY A 184 6.97 5.53 13.82
C GLY A 184 6.04 5.18 14.98
N ALA A 185 6.09 5.96 16.07
CA ALA A 185 5.19 5.80 17.22
C ALA A 185 3.73 6.01 16.83
N ALA A 186 3.44 6.99 15.97
CA ALA A 186 2.08 7.23 15.50
C ALA A 186 1.56 6.09 14.60
N TYR A 187 2.41 5.48 13.78
CA TYR A 187 2.04 4.31 12.96
C TYR A 187 1.79 3.03 13.77
N MET A 188 2.24 2.94 15.02
CA MET A 188 1.87 1.82 15.89
C MET A 188 0.37 1.74 16.14
N LEU A 189 -0.34 2.88 16.16
CA LEU A 189 -1.81 2.90 16.26
C LEU A 189 -2.47 2.30 15.01
N VAL A 190 -1.92 2.58 13.83
CA VAL A 190 -2.39 2.03 12.56
C VAL A 190 -2.25 0.51 12.55
N ILE A 191 -1.11 -0.02 13.00
CA ILE A 191 -0.86 -1.47 13.12
C ILE A 191 -1.88 -2.17 14.02
N LEU A 192 -2.43 -1.48 15.02
CA LEU A 192 -3.44 -2.07 15.92
C LEU A 192 -4.84 -2.10 15.29
N ILE A 193 -5.15 -1.13 14.42
CA ILE A 193 -6.51 -0.92 13.89
C ILE A 193 -6.68 -1.60 12.52
N GLU A 194 -5.72 -1.46 11.61
CA GLU A 194 -5.84 -2.00 10.25
C GLU A 194 -6.07 -3.51 10.16
N PRO A 195 -5.48 -4.38 11.01
CA PRO A 195 -5.79 -5.81 10.96
C PRO A 195 -7.26 -6.11 11.22
N ILE A 196 -7.95 -5.27 11.98
CA ILE A 196 -9.38 -5.40 12.24
C ILE A 196 -10.17 -5.02 10.99
N ALA A 197 -9.77 -3.92 10.31
CA ALA A 197 -10.37 -3.50 9.05
C ALA A 197 -10.16 -4.55 7.94
N ASP A 198 -8.96 -5.14 7.85
CA ASP A 198 -8.64 -6.25 6.96
C ASP A 198 -9.59 -7.45 7.20
N LEU A 199 -9.74 -7.88 8.46
CA LEU A 199 -10.66 -8.96 8.79
C LEU A 199 -12.12 -8.62 8.48
N ALA A 200 -12.55 -7.39 8.75
CA ALA A 200 -13.90 -6.94 8.43
C ALA A 200 -14.15 -6.98 6.91
N ALA A 201 -13.17 -6.55 6.11
CA ALA A 201 -13.24 -6.61 4.66
C ALA A 201 -13.27 -8.05 4.13
N LEU A 202 -12.44 -8.94 4.69
CA LEU A 202 -12.45 -10.36 4.35
C LEU A 202 -13.75 -11.06 4.74
N ALA A 203 -14.30 -10.75 5.92
CA ALA A 203 -15.60 -11.25 6.36
C ALA A 203 -16.74 -10.75 5.47
N GLY A 204 -16.69 -9.48 5.06
CA GLY A 204 -17.61 -8.90 4.08
C GLY A 204 -17.54 -9.62 2.73
N ALA A 205 -16.33 -9.86 2.21
CA ALA A 205 -16.13 -10.64 0.99
C ALA A 205 -16.71 -12.06 1.12
N LYS A 206 -16.43 -12.75 2.24
CA LYS A 206 -16.96 -14.09 2.52
C LYS A 206 -18.49 -14.16 2.55
N ALA A 207 -19.15 -13.10 3.01
CA ALA A 207 -20.61 -13.03 3.06
C ALA A 207 -21.26 -12.83 1.68
N LEU A 208 -20.53 -12.31 0.69
CA LEU A 208 -21.04 -11.99 -0.63
C LEU A 208 -21.04 -13.23 -1.53
N ARG A 209 -22.16 -13.98 -1.51
CA ARG A 209 -22.35 -15.20 -2.31
C ARG A 209 -22.21 -14.92 -3.82
N GLY A 210 -21.51 -15.80 -4.53
CA GLY A 210 -21.40 -15.79 -5.98
C GLY A 210 -20.32 -14.86 -6.56
N MET A 211 -19.66 -14.05 -5.72
CA MET A 211 -18.59 -13.16 -6.18
C MET A 211 -17.29 -13.87 -6.55
N GLU A 212 -17.12 -15.13 -6.12
CA GLU A 212 -16.01 -16.01 -6.49
C GLU A 212 -15.83 -16.13 -8.01
N ARG A 213 -16.93 -16.05 -8.76
CA ARG A 213 -16.94 -16.18 -10.24
C ARG A 213 -17.02 -14.85 -10.98
N SER A 214 -17.15 -13.74 -10.26
CA SER A 214 -17.37 -12.40 -10.85
C SER A 214 -16.13 -11.84 -11.55
N GLY A 215 -14.93 -12.29 -11.17
CA GLY A 215 -13.67 -11.67 -11.57
C GLY A 215 -13.44 -10.27 -10.97
N LEU A 216 -14.29 -9.79 -10.07
CA LEU A 216 -14.11 -8.48 -9.40
C LEU A 216 -13.05 -8.50 -8.30
N PHE A 217 -12.54 -9.68 -7.94
CA PHE A 217 -11.57 -9.89 -6.86
C PHE A 217 -10.45 -10.82 -7.32
N ALA A 218 -9.32 -10.78 -6.62
CA ALA A 218 -8.22 -11.71 -6.82
C ALA A 218 -8.71 -13.16 -6.63
N ASN A 219 -8.26 -14.08 -7.49
CA ASN A 219 -8.65 -15.49 -7.40
C ASN A 219 -8.35 -16.09 -6.01
N ARG A 220 -7.18 -15.77 -5.46
CA ARG A 220 -6.75 -16.23 -4.12
C ARG A 220 -7.61 -15.69 -2.98
N LEU A 221 -8.50 -14.72 -3.23
CA LEU A 221 -9.46 -14.26 -2.23
C LEU A 221 -10.38 -15.40 -1.80
N TYR A 222 -10.93 -16.14 -2.76
CA TYR A 222 -11.92 -17.20 -2.52
C TYR A 222 -11.36 -18.61 -2.73
N ASN A 223 -10.21 -18.74 -3.41
CA ASN A 223 -9.63 -20.03 -3.74
C ASN A 223 -8.24 -20.21 -3.10
N ALA A 224 -7.92 -21.46 -2.77
CA ALA A 224 -6.55 -21.88 -2.51
C ALA A 224 -5.66 -21.63 -3.76
N ALA A 225 -4.37 -21.39 -3.53
CA ALA A 225 -3.39 -21.03 -4.56
C ALA A 225 -2.92 -22.22 -5.41
#